data_AF-A0A1Q9EC56-F1
#
_entry.id   AF-A0A1Q9EC56-F1
#
_cell.length_a   1.000
_cell.length_b   1.000
_cell.length_c   1.000
_cell.angle_alpha   90.00
_cell.angle_beta   90.00
_cell.angle_gamma   90.00
#
_symmetry.space_group_name_H-M   'P 1'
#
loop_
_entity.id
_entity.type
_entity.pdbx_description
1 polymer ?
#
loop_
_entity_poly.entity_id
_entity_poly.type
_entity_poly.pdbx_seq_one_letter_code
_entity_poly.pdbx_strand_id
1 'polypeptide(L)'
;MGDSVLDNFFWLETPSRPLRVQLQETLGKSRDAKVRQLQVVNLAVDQMTTFDFEERSASANPWDVYAQAREKVDFEAEEDKKYMVDQDGIIRSVKNLKSLNNVRWVILSLGGNDVYLNSGVKTRLINSLVPGSEGVRKEVAKEFGARLKKVAEQVQKAAPDATLVLVVPYQPHEEFSLLAGAPINDEGARIYGDFLGDGARGLERQLLPDLVTPMVTEILTLAQDLDCPVIDLSQTFDSSMEEHYGTGEIGRVNSLGTPWSGAEPSDVSSNFIAQLIANAIAQGKKTVLYSGNPRQEERGWSLRVKEEVNDWILAEDYRFGGKTRSRLSSKPGKPMFQLDAFQSFALGAGLVIAINSALLLQGNNPLFFDRSEFEQQLKSQGLKVPASTTSTASK
;
A
#
# COMPACT_ATOMS: atom_id res chain seq x y z
N MET A 1 10.70 -1.58 6.68
CA MET A 1 10.25 -2.98 6.81
C MET A 1 8.77 -3.02 6.49
N GLY A 2 8.26 -4.09 5.89
CA GLY A 2 6.87 -4.12 5.47
C GLY A 2 6.67 -4.82 4.15
N ASP A 3 5.71 -4.30 3.38
CA ASP A 3 5.25 -4.82 2.11
C ASP A 3 5.78 -4.05 0.89
N SER A 4 5.14 -4.28 -0.26
CA SER A 4 5.45 -3.69 -1.57
C SER A 4 5.48 -2.17 -1.58
N VAL A 5 4.75 -1.50 -0.68
CA VAL A 5 4.80 -0.03 -0.55
C VAL A 5 6.21 0.48 -0.27
N LEU A 6 6.97 -0.22 0.57
CA LEU A 6 8.33 0.17 0.94
C LEU A 6 9.41 -0.57 0.13
N ASP A 7 9.05 -1.69 -0.47
CA ASP A 7 9.96 -2.49 -1.27
C ASP A 7 10.07 -2.02 -2.72
N ASN A 8 8.90 -1.72 -3.28
CA ASN A 8 8.46 -1.14 -4.56
C ASN A 8 9.25 -1.34 -5.86
N PHE A 9 10.48 -1.85 -5.87
CA PHE A 9 11.35 -1.90 -7.05
C PHE A 9 10.68 -2.54 -8.28
N PHE A 10 9.89 -3.60 -8.05
CA PHE A 10 9.23 -4.37 -9.10
C PHE A 10 8.20 -3.54 -9.86
N TRP A 11 7.65 -2.52 -9.20
CA TRP A 11 6.54 -1.72 -9.69
C TRP A 11 6.99 -0.39 -10.31
N LEU A 12 8.29 -0.11 -10.33
CA LEU A 12 8.84 1.16 -10.82
C LEU A 12 9.12 1.14 -12.32
N GLU A 13 9.03 2.32 -12.94
CA GLU A 13 9.51 2.54 -14.30
C GLU A 13 11.05 2.46 -14.33
N THR A 14 11.70 2.97 -13.27
CA THR A 14 13.13 2.83 -13.04
C THR A 14 13.43 1.94 -11.82
N PRO A 15 13.40 0.59 -11.96
CA PRO A 15 13.60 -0.34 -10.85
C PRO A 15 14.92 -0.16 -10.07
N SER A 16 15.96 0.40 -10.70
CA SER A 16 17.25 0.66 -10.06
C SER A 16 17.22 1.81 -9.05
N ARG A 17 16.12 2.58 -8.99
CA ARG A 17 15.92 3.67 -8.02
C ARG A 17 14.74 3.38 -7.09
N PRO A 18 14.75 2.27 -6.33
CA PRO A 18 13.69 1.95 -5.38
C PRO A 18 13.61 2.95 -4.24
N LEU A 19 12.55 2.89 -3.42
CA LEU A 19 12.33 3.80 -2.30
C LEU A 19 13.56 3.93 -1.39
N ARG A 20 14.29 2.84 -1.15
CA ARG A 20 15.53 2.86 -0.36
C ARG A 20 16.56 3.85 -0.90
N VAL A 21 16.83 3.80 -2.21
CA VAL A 21 17.77 4.71 -2.91
C VAL A 21 17.27 6.14 -2.81
N GLN A 22 15.99 6.36 -3.14
CA GLN A 22 15.39 7.70 -3.13
C GLN A 22 15.40 8.33 -1.73
N LEU A 23 15.12 7.54 -0.69
CA LEU A 23 15.20 7.97 0.70
C LEU A 23 16.64 8.28 1.12
N GLN A 24 17.61 7.43 0.74
CA GLN A 24 19.02 7.67 1.04
C GLN A 24 19.51 8.99 0.42
N GLU A 25 19.16 9.26 -0.83
CA GLU A 25 19.45 10.54 -1.49
C GLU A 25 18.78 11.72 -0.79
N THR A 26 17.52 11.56 -0.37
CA THR A 26 16.74 12.61 0.30
C THR A 26 17.34 12.97 1.66
N LEU A 27 17.70 11.96 2.46
CA LEU A 27 18.41 12.16 3.73
C LEU A 27 19.78 12.82 3.53
N GLY A 28 20.50 12.44 2.47
CA GLY A 28 21.79 13.01 2.07
C GLY A 28 21.75 14.54 1.83
N LYS A 29 20.58 15.06 1.42
CA LYS A 29 20.32 16.49 1.19
C LYS A 29 19.91 17.25 2.45
N SER A 30 19.75 16.57 3.60
CA SER A 30 19.35 17.20 4.86
C SER A 30 20.39 18.20 5.36
N ARG A 31 19.91 19.28 5.97
CA ARG A 31 20.75 20.28 6.65
C ARG A 31 21.26 19.78 8.00
N ASP A 32 20.56 18.84 8.64
CA ASP A 32 21.00 18.22 9.88
C ASP A 32 22.05 17.14 9.59
N ALA A 33 23.26 17.34 10.11
CA ALA A 33 24.36 16.38 9.95
C ALA A 33 24.04 14.99 10.52
N LYS A 34 23.24 14.90 11.60
CA LYS A 34 22.84 13.61 12.20
C LYS A 34 21.84 12.85 11.34
N VAL A 35 21.04 13.56 10.54
CA VAL A 35 20.09 12.97 9.59
C VAL A 35 20.82 12.56 8.32
N ARG A 36 21.73 13.42 7.83
CA ARG A 36 22.54 13.16 6.64
C ARG A 36 23.43 11.92 6.76
N GLN A 37 23.84 11.57 7.97
CA GLN A 37 24.67 10.38 8.25
C GLN A 37 23.86 9.08 8.39
N LEU A 38 22.53 9.13 8.32
CA LEU A 38 21.71 7.92 8.39
C LEU A 38 21.90 7.06 7.15
N GLN A 39 21.99 5.75 7.36
CA GLN A 39 21.98 4.74 6.31
C GLN A 39 20.61 4.08 6.24
N VAL A 40 20.13 3.80 5.03
CA VAL A 40 18.83 3.17 4.78
C VAL A 40 19.03 1.71 4.40
N VAL A 41 18.52 0.80 5.23
CA VAL A 41 18.45 -0.63 4.95
C VAL A 41 17.00 -1.01 4.68
N ASN A 42 16.75 -1.65 3.54
CA ASN A 42 15.42 -2.15 3.21
C ASN A 42 15.27 -3.61 3.66
N LEU A 43 14.34 -3.84 4.59
CA LEU A 43 13.91 -5.18 5.02
C LEU A 43 12.43 -5.44 4.65
N ALA A 44 11.84 -4.62 3.79
CA ALA A 44 10.52 -4.89 3.25
C ALA A 44 10.60 -6.02 2.22
N VAL A 45 9.48 -6.72 2.05
CA VAL A 45 9.34 -7.79 1.08
C VAL A 45 7.96 -7.63 0.46
N ASP A 46 7.90 -7.63 -0.85
CA ASP A 46 6.64 -7.57 -1.61
C ASP A 46 5.58 -8.54 -1.06
N GLN A 47 4.30 -8.16 -1.05
CA GLN A 47 3.17 -8.97 -0.54
C GLN A 47 3.23 -9.41 0.94
N MET A 48 4.05 -8.77 1.78
CA MET A 48 4.07 -9.06 3.22
C MET A 48 2.74 -8.69 3.89
N THR A 49 2.27 -9.51 4.83
CA THR A 49 1.08 -9.23 5.65
C THR A 49 1.42 -9.24 7.14
N THR A 50 0.48 -8.87 8.01
CA THR A 50 0.68 -9.08 9.45
C THR A 50 0.70 -10.56 9.86
N PHE A 51 0.19 -11.47 9.01
CA PHE A 51 0.10 -12.90 9.33
C PHE A 51 1.43 -13.64 9.21
N ASP A 52 2.32 -13.18 8.33
CA ASP A 52 3.58 -13.84 7.98
C ASP A 52 4.81 -12.96 8.21
N PHE A 53 4.64 -11.81 8.88
CA PHE A 53 5.74 -10.91 9.19
C PHE A 53 6.86 -11.56 10.02
N GLU A 54 6.49 -12.44 10.97
CA GLU A 54 7.44 -13.11 11.87
C GLU A 54 8.28 -14.15 11.11
N GLU A 55 7.62 -14.97 10.29
CA GLU A 55 8.25 -15.99 9.49
C GLU A 55 7.50 -16.17 8.16
N ARG A 56 8.22 -15.99 7.05
CA ARG A 56 7.68 -16.13 5.70
C ARG A 56 8.46 -17.16 4.89
N SER A 57 7.80 -18.24 4.54
CA SER A 57 8.33 -19.30 3.67
C SER A 57 7.85 -19.12 2.23
N ALA A 58 8.74 -19.34 1.27
CA ALA A 58 8.40 -19.28 -0.15
C ALA A 58 7.35 -20.32 -0.58
N SER A 59 7.16 -21.41 0.17
CA SER A 59 6.12 -22.40 -0.14
C SER A 59 4.72 -21.99 0.29
N ALA A 60 4.60 -21.18 1.34
CA ALA A 60 3.32 -20.70 1.86
C ALA A 60 2.94 -19.33 1.29
N ASN A 61 3.94 -18.46 1.10
CA ASN A 61 3.79 -17.13 0.53
C ASN A 61 5.00 -16.88 -0.40
N PRO A 62 4.90 -17.23 -1.70
CA PRO A 62 5.98 -17.09 -2.67
C PRO A 62 6.50 -15.67 -2.73
N TRP A 63 7.80 -15.52 -2.44
CA TRP A 63 8.54 -14.26 -2.58
C TRP A 63 9.74 -14.41 -3.53
N ASP A 64 10.04 -15.64 -3.95
CA ASP A 64 11.15 -16.02 -4.81
C ASP A 64 11.05 -15.36 -6.19
N VAL A 65 9.84 -15.17 -6.72
CA VAL A 65 9.59 -14.45 -7.98
C VAL A 65 10.14 -13.01 -7.93
N TYR A 66 9.97 -12.31 -6.80
CA TYR A 66 10.49 -10.96 -6.63
C TYR A 66 12.00 -10.97 -6.42
N ALA A 67 12.54 -11.97 -5.71
CA ALA A 67 14.00 -12.12 -5.56
C ALA A 67 14.67 -12.34 -6.92
N GLN A 68 14.13 -13.24 -7.75
CA GLN A 68 14.62 -13.47 -9.11
C GLN A 68 14.49 -12.24 -10.01
N ALA A 69 13.46 -11.43 -9.81
CA ALA A 69 13.30 -10.16 -10.52
C ALA A 69 14.39 -9.14 -10.13
N ARG A 70 14.72 -9.03 -8.83
CA ARG A 70 15.81 -8.16 -8.35
C ARG A 70 17.16 -8.51 -8.95
N GLU A 71 17.47 -9.79 -9.08
CA GLU A 71 18.74 -10.26 -9.63
C GLU A 71 18.97 -9.82 -11.09
N LYS A 72 17.89 -9.47 -11.81
CA LYS A 72 17.94 -9.00 -13.20
C LYS A 72 18.07 -7.49 -13.33
N VAL A 73 17.93 -6.75 -12.23
CA VAL A 73 18.05 -5.29 -12.21
C VAL A 73 19.51 -4.92 -11.96
N ASP A 74 20.03 -3.97 -12.74
CA ASP A 74 21.38 -3.44 -12.57
C ASP A 74 21.41 -2.42 -11.42
N PHE A 75 21.40 -2.94 -10.19
CA PHE A 75 21.56 -2.12 -8.99
C PHE A 75 23.02 -1.71 -8.77
N GLU A 76 23.22 -0.44 -8.41
CA GLU A 76 24.54 0.08 -8.04
C GLU A 76 25.08 -0.59 -6.75
N ALA A 77 24.21 -0.90 -5.79
CA ALA A 77 24.57 -1.49 -4.52
C ALA A 77 24.16 -2.98 -4.45
N GLU A 78 25.08 -3.85 -4.02
CA GLU A 78 24.84 -5.29 -3.89
C GLU A 78 23.72 -5.64 -2.90
N GLU A 79 23.51 -4.81 -1.88
CA GLU A 79 22.45 -4.99 -0.88
C GLU A 79 21.04 -4.83 -1.46
N ASP A 80 20.88 -4.10 -2.59
CA ASP A 80 19.58 -3.96 -3.25
C ASP A 80 19.19 -5.19 -4.09
N LYS A 81 20.19 -6.00 -4.46
CA LYS A 81 20.01 -7.17 -5.34
C LYS A 81 19.31 -8.34 -4.65
N LYS A 82 19.29 -8.38 -3.31
CA LYS A 82 18.87 -9.57 -2.56
C LYS A 82 18.04 -9.22 -1.34
N TYR A 83 17.03 -10.05 -1.06
CA TYR A 83 16.41 -10.05 0.25
C TYR A 83 17.34 -10.66 1.31
N MET A 84 17.15 -10.24 2.56
CA MET A 84 17.74 -10.93 3.70
C MET A 84 16.98 -12.22 4.00
N VAL A 85 17.50 -13.33 3.48
CA VAL A 85 16.93 -14.67 3.64
C VAL A 85 17.84 -15.48 4.56
N ASP A 86 17.26 -16.23 5.49
CA ASP A 86 18.00 -17.18 6.32
C ASP A 86 18.50 -18.39 5.50
N GLN A 87 19.41 -19.17 6.08
CA GLN A 87 20.01 -20.36 5.42
C GLN A 87 18.98 -21.41 4.99
N ASP A 88 17.82 -21.46 5.64
CA ASP A 88 16.72 -22.37 5.34
C ASP A 88 15.76 -21.82 4.27
N GLY A 89 16.09 -20.68 3.64
CA GLY A 89 15.24 -20.09 2.60
C GLY A 89 14.00 -19.41 3.17
N ILE A 90 14.04 -18.98 4.44
CA ILE A 90 12.92 -18.32 5.10
C ILE A 90 13.30 -16.87 5.43
N ILE A 91 12.35 -15.94 5.24
CA ILE A 91 12.54 -14.56 5.66
C ILE A 91 11.99 -14.39 7.07
N ARG A 92 12.82 -13.90 7.98
CA ARG A 92 12.46 -13.63 9.38
C ARG A 92 12.69 -12.16 9.71
N SER A 93 11.69 -11.32 9.42
CA SER A 93 11.81 -9.84 9.47
C SER A 93 12.37 -9.33 10.79
N VAL A 94 11.87 -9.84 11.92
CA VAL A 94 12.33 -9.43 13.26
C VAL A 94 13.77 -9.88 13.54
N LYS A 95 14.18 -11.06 13.06
CA LYS A 95 15.56 -11.55 13.20
C LYS A 95 16.51 -10.72 12.33
N ASN A 96 16.11 -10.39 11.11
CA ASN A 96 16.85 -9.52 10.20
C ASN A 96 17.02 -8.11 10.79
N LEU A 97 16.03 -7.57 11.49
CA LEU A 97 16.18 -6.29 12.20
C LEU A 97 17.23 -6.38 13.32
N LYS A 98 17.24 -7.46 14.09
CA LYS A 98 18.21 -7.67 15.20
C LYS A 98 19.66 -7.82 14.73
N SER A 99 19.90 -8.20 13.48
CA SER A 99 21.26 -8.31 12.94
C SER A 99 21.87 -6.95 12.57
N LEU A 100 21.04 -5.90 12.50
CA LEU A 100 21.48 -4.53 12.25
C LEU A 100 21.98 -3.87 13.54
N ASN A 101 23.03 -3.06 13.42
CA ASN A 101 23.60 -2.31 14.55
C ASN A 101 23.15 -0.84 14.50
N ASN A 102 23.03 -0.21 15.68
CA ASN A 102 22.75 1.24 15.81
C ASN A 102 21.47 1.71 15.07
N VAL A 103 20.43 0.88 15.07
CA VAL A 103 19.15 1.24 14.45
C VAL A 103 18.52 2.40 15.22
N ARG A 104 18.31 3.54 14.55
CA ARG A 104 17.71 4.75 15.15
C ARG A 104 16.24 4.94 14.78
N TRP A 105 15.82 4.40 13.65
CA TRP A 105 14.48 4.55 13.09
C TRP A 105 14.05 3.23 12.46
N VAL A 106 12.79 2.85 12.68
CA VAL A 106 12.15 1.73 11.97
C VAL A 106 10.88 2.24 11.34
N ILE A 107 10.80 2.18 10.00
CA ILE A 107 9.59 2.49 9.25
C ILE A 107 8.85 1.18 8.98
N LEU A 108 7.59 1.08 9.39
CA LEU A 108 6.77 -0.13 9.28
C LEU A 108 5.48 0.14 8.46
N SER A 109 5.37 -0.51 7.31
CA SER A 109 4.17 -0.50 6.45
C SER A 109 3.59 -1.90 6.34
N LEU A 110 2.39 -2.10 6.88
CA LEU A 110 1.63 -3.35 6.80
C LEU A 110 0.14 -3.04 6.78
N GLY A 111 -0.67 -4.00 6.33
CA GLY A 111 -2.12 -3.95 6.43
C GLY A 111 -2.85 -3.78 5.10
N GLY A 112 -2.21 -3.21 4.07
CA GLY A 112 -2.75 -3.23 2.72
C GLY A 112 -2.99 -4.68 2.29
N ASN A 113 -1.94 -5.49 2.24
CA ASN A 113 -2.03 -6.89 1.83
C ASN A 113 -2.87 -7.78 2.76
N ASP A 114 -3.08 -7.41 4.02
CA ASP A 114 -4.06 -8.06 4.88
C ASP A 114 -5.48 -7.97 4.31
N VAL A 115 -5.82 -6.86 3.65
CA VAL A 115 -7.10 -6.66 2.97
C VAL A 115 -7.11 -7.33 1.59
N TYR A 116 -6.05 -7.16 0.80
CA TYR A 116 -6.02 -7.66 -0.59
C TYR A 116 -5.88 -9.18 -0.69
N LEU A 117 -4.91 -9.74 0.05
CA LEU A 117 -4.43 -11.11 -0.15
C LEU A 117 -5.08 -12.12 0.80
N ASN A 118 -5.56 -11.69 1.97
CA ASN A 118 -6.20 -12.60 2.91
C ASN A 118 -7.69 -12.76 2.58
N SER A 119 -8.06 -13.91 2.02
CA SER A 119 -9.44 -14.22 1.62
C SER A 119 -10.44 -14.15 2.79
N GLY A 120 -10.02 -14.51 4.00
CA GLY A 120 -10.84 -14.44 5.21
C GLY A 120 -11.16 -13.01 5.61
N VAL A 121 -10.16 -12.13 5.63
CA VAL A 121 -10.33 -10.70 5.91
C VAL A 121 -11.22 -10.07 4.84
N LYS A 122 -10.91 -10.28 3.56
CA LYS A 122 -11.68 -9.76 2.42
C LYS A 122 -13.15 -10.16 2.48
N THR A 123 -13.42 -11.46 2.68
CA THR A 123 -14.81 -11.98 2.77
C THR A 123 -15.57 -11.35 3.93
N ARG A 124 -14.94 -11.21 5.11
CA ARG A 124 -15.59 -10.58 6.27
C ARG A 124 -15.86 -9.09 6.05
N LEU A 125 -14.94 -8.37 5.42
CA LEU A 125 -15.16 -6.96 5.06
C LEU A 125 -16.33 -6.81 4.07
N ILE A 126 -16.41 -7.67 3.04
CA ILE A 126 -17.54 -7.68 2.11
C ILE A 126 -18.85 -7.98 2.84
N ASN A 127 -18.87 -9.01 3.69
CA ASN A 127 -20.06 -9.37 4.47
C ASN A 127 -20.50 -8.25 5.43
N SER A 128 -19.58 -7.38 5.85
CA SER A 128 -19.90 -6.22 6.68
C SER A 128 -20.70 -5.12 5.97
N LEU A 129 -20.83 -5.21 4.64
CA LEU A 129 -21.66 -4.34 3.81
C LEU A 129 -23.15 -4.72 3.87
N VAL A 130 -23.47 -5.93 4.35
CA VAL A 130 -24.87 -6.35 4.55
C VAL A 130 -25.48 -5.53 5.69
N PRO A 131 -26.67 -4.93 5.51
CA PRO A 131 -27.37 -4.23 6.59
C PRO A 131 -27.52 -5.11 7.84
N GLY A 132 -27.10 -4.60 9.00
CA GLY A 132 -27.09 -5.34 10.27
C GLY A 132 -25.78 -6.08 10.57
N SER A 133 -24.85 -6.16 9.61
CA SER A 133 -23.52 -6.78 9.78
C SER A 133 -22.40 -5.75 9.98
N GLU A 134 -22.74 -4.50 10.29
CA GLU A 134 -21.77 -3.41 10.43
C GLU A 134 -20.76 -3.64 11.57
N GLY A 135 -21.10 -4.49 12.54
CA GLY A 135 -20.18 -4.93 13.59
C GLY A 135 -18.97 -5.70 13.07
N VAL A 136 -19.12 -6.44 11.96
CA VAL A 136 -18.08 -7.33 11.42
C VAL A 136 -16.81 -6.55 11.02
N ARG A 137 -16.95 -5.37 10.39
CA ARG A 137 -15.77 -4.55 10.05
C ARG A 137 -15.00 -4.07 11.27
N LYS A 138 -15.69 -3.78 12.39
CA LYS A 138 -15.04 -3.40 13.65
C LYS A 138 -14.30 -4.58 14.27
N GLU A 139 -14.84 -5.79 14.18
CA GLU A 139 -14.15 -7.01 14.63
C GLU A 139 -12.89 -7.27 13.80
N VAL A 140 -12.99 -7.22 12.46
CA VAL A 140 -11.86 -7.35 11.55
C VAL A 140 -10.77 -6.33 11.88
N ALA A 141 -11.15 -5.07 12.09
CA ALA A 141 -10.22 -4.01 12.47
C ALA A 141 -9.52 -4.30 13.80
N LYS A 142 -10.25 -4.68 14.85
CA LYS A 142 -9.66 -5.03 16.15
C LYS A 142 -8.68 -6.20 16.07
N GLU A 143 -9.03 -7.24 15.29
CA GLU A 143 -8.13 -8.38 15.08
C GLU A 143 -6.87 -7.96 14.34
N PHE A 144 -6.98 -7.08 13.35
CA PHE A 144 -5.84 -6.48 12.66
C PHE A 144 -4.99 -5.64 13.62
N GLY A 145 -5.61 -4.74 14.42
CA GLY A 145 -4.93 -3.93 15.42
C GLY A 145 -4.16 -4.79 16.43
N ALA A 146 -4.75 -5.89 16.90
CA ALA A 146 -4.08 -6.83 17.80
C ALA A 146 -2.85 -7.51 17.15
N ARG A 147 -2.94 -7.92 15.87
CA ARG A 147 -1.79 -8.48 15.14
C ARG A 147 -0.71 -7.42 14.92
N LEU A 148 -1.08 -6.23 14.47
CA LEU A 148 -0.14 -5.13 14.24
C LEU A 148 0.57 -4.72 15.54
N LYS A 149 -0.16 -4.68 16.66
CA LYS A 149 0.43 -4.43 17.98
C LYS A 149 1.48 -5.48 18.34
N LYS A 150 1.19 -6.77 18.16
CA LYS A 150 2.18 -7.85 18.39
C LYS A 150 3.42 -7.65 17.51
N VAL A 151 3.25 -7.29 16.24
CA VAL A 151 4.36 -6.98 15.32
C VAL A 151 5.18 -5.79 15.83
N ALA A 152 4.53 -4.69 16.21
CA ALA A 152 5.20 -3.50 16.70
C ALA A 152 5.99 -3.77 17.99
N GLU A 153 5.43 -4.54 18.93
CA GLU A 153 6.11 -4.97 20.15
C GLU A 153 7.36 -5.82 19.85
N GLN A 154 7.28 -6.73 18.87
CA GLN A 154 8.43 -7.52 18.42
C GLN A 154 9.51 -6.65 17.78
N VAL A 155 9.13 -5.64 16.98
CA VAL A 155 10.03 -4.67 16.35
C VAL A 155 10.74 -3.81 17.41
N GLN A 156 10.00 -3.26 18.37
CA GLN A 156 10.57 -2.48 19.47
C GLN A 156 11.50 -3.34 20.33
N LYS A 157 11.16 -4.61 20.59
CA LYS A 157 12.07 -5.53 21.29
C LYS A 157 13.35 -5.83 20.50
N ALA A 158 13.27 -5.85 19.17
CA ALA A 158 14.41 -6.09 18.30
C ALA A 158 15.33 -4.87 18.15
N ALA A 159 14.78 -3.67 18.22
CA ALA A 159 15.50 -2.40 18.12
C ALA A 159 15.00 -1.42 19.21
N PRO A 160 15.36 -1.62 20.49
CA PRO A 160 14.78 -0.90 21.63
C PRO A 160 15.07 0.61 21.64
N ASP A 161 16.19 1.02 21.02
CA ASP A 161 16.59 2.43 20.93
C ASP A 161 16.05 3.14 19.68
N ALA A 162 15.36 2.41 18.80
CA ALA A 162 14.84 2.96 17.56
C ALA A 162 13.48 3.63 17.77
N THR A 163 13.26 4.76 17.10
CA THR A 163 11.92 5.34 16.97
C THR A 163 11.16 4.59 15.88
N LEU A 164 10.03 3.99 16.25
CA LEU A 164 9.10 3.37 15.30
C LEU A 164 8.33 4.46 14.55
N VAL A 165 8.05 4.25 13.26
CA VAL A 165 7.14 5.06 12.45
C VAL A 165 6.18 4.11 11.78
N LEU A 166 4.87 4.32 11.98
CA LEU A 166 3.84 3.53 11.31
C LEU A 166 3.44 4.20 10.00
N VAL A 167 3.08 3.39 9.00
CA VAL A 167 2.62 3.87 7.70
C VAL A 167 1.18 3.42 7.50
N VAL A 168 0.29 4.38 7.24
CA VAL A 168 -1.06 4.12 6.75
C VAL A 168 -0.97 3.88 5.24
N PRO A 169 -1.54 2.77 4.72
CA PRO A 169 -1.50 2.47 3.29
C PRO A 169 -2.21 3.56 2.47
N TYR A 170 -1.88 3.69 1.20
CA TYR A 170 -2.59 4.61 0.30
C TYR A 170 -3.88 3.99 -0.23
N GLN A 171 -4.76 4.85 -0.77
CA GLN A 171 -5.86 4.39 -1.60
C GLN A 171 -5.32 4.00 -2.98
N PRO A 172 -5.60 2.81 -3.52
CA PRO A 172 -5.25 2.46 -4.90
C PRO A 172 -5.85 3.46 -5.88
N HIS A 173 -5.34 3.44 -7.12
CA HIS A 173 -5.99 4.22 -8.17
C HIS A 173 -7.45 3.81 -8.27
N GLU A 174 -8.30 4.77 -8.58
CA GLU A 174 -9.74 4.58 -8.59
C GLU A 174 -10.14 3.43 -9.53
N GLU A 175 -9.39 3.22 -10.59
CA GLU A 175 -9.65 2.15 -11.53
C GLU A 175 -9.31 0.76 -10.98
N PHE A 176 -8.44 0.65 -9.99
CA PHE A 176 -8.10 -0.62 -9.37
C PHE A 176 -9.31 -1.21 -8.62
N SER A 177 -9.47 -2.54 -8.70
CA SER A 177 -10.57 -3.24 -8.00
C SER A 177 -10.05 -4.26 -6.99
N LEU A 178 -10.62 -4.22 -5.78
CA LEU A 178 -10.42 -5.20 -4.72
C LEU A 178 -11.08 -6.55 -4.99
N LEU A 179 -12.27 -6.54 -5.59
CA LEU A 179 -13.10 -7.75 -5.73
C LEU A 179 -12.81 -8.48 -7.02
N ALA A 180 -12.71 -7.76 -8.14
CA ALA A 180 -12.61 -8.37 -9.46
C ALA A 180 -11.18 -8.40 -10.02
N GLY A 181 -10.20 -7.81 -9.32
CA GLY A 181 -8.91 -7.54 -9.92
C GLY A 181 -9.06 -6.70 -11.19
N ALA A 182 -8.21 -6.91 -12.19
CA ALA A 182 -8.34 -6.26 -13.49
C ALA A 182 -8.85 -7.28 -14.53
N PRO A 183 -10.03 -7.10 -15.13
CA PRO A 183 -10.38 -7.87 -16.32
C PRO A 183 -9.55 -7.33 -17.50
N ILE A 184 -8.49 -8.04 -17.84
CA ILE A 184 -7.82 -7.94 -19.14
C ILE A 184 -8.36 -9.02 -20.07
N ASN A 185 -8.47 -8.68 -21.35
CA ASN A 185 -8.58 -9.73 -22.36
C ASN A 185 -7.22 -10.42 -22.55
N ASP A 186 -7.19 -11.51 -23.30
CA ASP A 186 -5.96 -12.27 -23.61
C ASP A 186 -4.86 -11.43 -24.31
N GLU A 187 -5.21 -10.23 -24.78
CA GLU A 187 -4.32 -9.28 -25.46
C GLU A 187 -3.80 -8.17 -24.52
N GLY A 188 -4.16 -8.21 -23.23
CA GLY A 188 -3.77 -7.19 -22.24
C GLY A 188 -4.49 -5.85 -22.39
N ALA A 189 -5.49 -5.76 -23.27
CA ALA A 189 -6.28 -4.56 -23.49
C ALA A 189 -7.41 -4.43 -22.44
N ARG A 190 -7.77 -3.18 -22.15
CA ARG A 190 -8.97 -2.84 -21.37
C ARG A 190 -10.20 -3.48 -22.00
N ILE A 191 -10.96 -4.24 -21.22
CA ILE A 191 -12.34 -4.59 -21.58
C ILE A 191 -13.22 -3.36 -21.33
N TYR A 192 -13.25 -2.44 -22.30
CA TYR A 192 -14.23 -1.35 -22.30
C TYR A 192 -15.65 -1.94 -22.45
N GLY A 193 -16.56 -1.57 -21.54
CA GLY A 193 -17.96 -2.02 -21.60
C GLY A 193 -18.29 -3.26 -20.76
N ASP A 194 -17.40 -3.70 -19.87
CA ASP A 194 -17.77 -4.62 -18.80
C ASP A 194 -18.60 -3.87 -17.74
N PHE A 195 -19.89 -3.74 -18.01
CA PHE A 195 -20.86 -3.07 -17.14
C PHE A 195 -20.83 -3.60 -15.69
N LEU A 196 -20.55 -4.90 -15.50
CA LEU A 196 -20.47 -5.52 -14.19
C LEU A 196 -19.17 -5.12 -13.48
N GLY A 197 -18.02 -5.18 -14.17
CA GLY A 197 -16.74 -4.75 -13.63
C GLY A 197 -16.68 -3.25 -13.32
N ASP A 198 -17.23 -2.40 -14.18
CA ASP A 198 -17.32 -0.95 -13.95
C ASP A 198 -18.24 -0.62 -12.77
N GLY A 199 -19.37 -1.33 -12.65
CA GLY A 199 -20.27 -1.22 -11.50
C GLY A 199 -19.59 -1.64 -10.20
N ALA A 200 -18.87 -2.77 -10.19
CA ALA A 200 -18.14 -3.24 -9.03
C ALA A 200 -17.02 -2.26 -8.60
N ARG A 201 -16.24 -1.74 -9.55
CA ARG A 201 -15.23 -0.70 -9.29
C ARG A 201 -15.84 0.57 -8.71
N GLY A 202 -16.93 1.06 -9.31
CA GLY A 202 -17.62 2.25 -8.82
C GLY A 202 -18.13 2.07 -7.39
N LEU A 203 -18.67 0.90 -7.07
CA LEU A 203 -19.12 0.55 -5.73
C LEU A 203 -17.95 0.46 -4.74
N GLU A 204 -16.88 -0.24 -5.10
CA GLU A 204 -15.68 -0.35 -4.26
C GLU A 204 -15.07 1.01 -3.95
N ARG A 205 -14.93 1.91 -4.94
CA ARG A 205 -14.43 3.27 -4.71
C ARG A 205 -15.23 4.00 -3.63
N GLN A 206 -16.55 3.83 -3.65
CA GLN A 206 -17.44 4.49 -2.69
C GLN A 206 -17.32 3.88 -1.29
N LEU A 207 -17.10 2.57 -1.20
CA LEU A 207 -17.13 1.83 0.07
C LEU A 207 -15.77 1.61 0.70
N LEU A 208 -14.70 1.69 -0.08
CA LEU A 208 -13.34 1.45 0.38
C LEU A 208 -12.98 2.33 1.58
N PRO A 209 -13.29 3.65 1.60
CA PRO A 209 -13.10 4.46 2.80
C PRO A 209 -13.81 3.89 4.02
N ASP A 210 -15.06 3.47 3.90
CA ASP A 210 -15.86 2.97 5.02
C ASP A 210 -15.41 1.58 5.51
N LEU A 211 -14.91 0.74 4.59
CA LEU A 211 -14.38 -0.58 4.89
C LEU A 211 -13.01 -0.51 5.60
N VAL A 212 -12.13 0.39 5.16
CA VAL A 212 -10.73 0.43 5.60
C VAL A 212 -10.50 1.44 6.73
N THR A 213 -11.30 2.49 6.85
CA THR A 213 -11.18 3.50 7.93
C THR A 213 -11.05 2.85 9.33
N PRO A 214 -11.87 1.86 9.72
CA PRO A 214 -11.72 1.22 11.02
C PRO A 214 -10.34 0.60 11.24
N MET A 215 -9.73 -0.01 10.21
CA MET A 215 -8.38 -0.58 10.31
C MET A 215 -7.32 0.52 10.45
N VAL A 216 -7.50 1.66 9.79
CA VAL A 216 -6.58 2.80 9.92
C VAL A 216 -6.69 3.45 11.29
N THR A 217 -7.89 3.55 11.86
CA THR A 217 -8.06 4.01 13.24
C THR A 217 -7.26 3.14 14.23
N GLU A 218 -7.14 1.83 13.99
CA GLU A 218 -6.31 0.94 14.81
C GLU A 218 -4.79 1.24 14.64
N ILE A 219 -4.33 1.62 13.44
CA ILE A 219 -2.95 2.11 13.21
C ILE A 219 -2.71 3.40 14.00
N LEU A 220 -3.63 4.37 13.89
CA LEU A 220 -3.51 5.65 14.57
C LEU A 220 -3.54 5.50 16.10
N THR A 221 -4.43 4.65 16.61
CA THR A 221 -4.53 4.32 18.05
C THR A 221 -3.24 3.67 18.53
N LEU A 222 -2.70 2.68 17.79
CA LEU A 222 -1.44 2.06 18.15
C LEU A 222 -0.28 3.07 18.16
N ALA A 223 -0.24 4.00 17.21
CA ALA A 223 0.77 5.04 17.18
C ALA A 223 0.70 5.98 18.40
N GLN A 224 -0.51 6.27 18.89
CA GLN A 224 -0.71 7.02 20.13
C GLN A 224 -0.19 6.24 21.33
N ASP A 225 -0.57 4.97 21.45
CA ASP A 225 -0.13 4.08 22.53
C ASP A 225 1.40 3.95 22.59
N LEU A 226 2.06 3.94 21.43
CA LEU A 226 3.51 3.80 21.30
C LEU A 226 4.27 5.12 21.24
N ASP A 227 3.56 6.26 21.37
CA ASP A 227 4.11 7.61 21.22
C ASP A 227 5.01 7.75 19.97
N CYS A 228 4.47 7.36 18.81
CA CYS A 228 5.23 7.26 17.58
C CYS A 228 4.58 8.05 16.42
N PRO A 229 5.38 8.57 15.47
CA PRO A 229 4.84 9.26 14.30
C PRO A 229 4.16 8.29 13.32
N VAL A 230 3.26 8.85 12.51
CA VAL A 230 2.55 8.14 11.45
C VAL A 230 2.76 8.85 10.13
N ILE A 231 3.01 8.09 9.06
CA ILE A 231 3.00 8.60 7.69
C ILE A 231 1.69 8.16 7.03
N ASP A 232 0.91 9.11 6.55
CA ASP A 232 -0.39 8.87 5.93
C ASP A 232 -0.33 8.98 4.41
N LEU A 233 -0.22 7.84 3.76
CA LEU A 233 -0.19 7.78 2.31
C LEU A 233 -1.59 7.88 1.70
N SER A 234 -2.65 7.56 2.46
CA SER A 234 -4.03 7.66 1.99
C SER A 234 -4.46 9.11 1.73
N GLN A 235 -3.91 10.05 2.48
CA GLN A 235 -4.13 11.48 2.28
C GLN A 235 -3.14 12.12 1.30
N THR A 236 -2.09 11.36 0.93
CA THR A 236 -1.01 11.85 0.08
C THR A 236 -1.25 11.50 -1.39
N PHE A 237 -1.66 10.27 -1.69
CA PHE A 237 -1.83 9.83 -3.05
C PHE A 237 -3.17 10.32 -3.59
N ASP A 238 -3.19 10.82 -4.82
CA ASP A 238 -4.43 11.13 -5.52
C ASP A 238 -4.86 9.86 -6.28
N SER A 239 -6.00 9.29 -5.92
CA SER A 239 -6.52 8.07 -6.55
C SER A 239 -6.89 8.25 -8.01
N SER A 240 -6.97 9.48 -8.52
CA SER A 240 -7.29 9.76 -9.93
C SER A 240 -6.07 10.03 -10.80
N MET A 241 -4.86 10.07 -10.22
CA MET A 241 -3.62 10.36 -10.93
C MET A 241 -2.86 9.08 -11.23
N GLU A 242 -2.82 8.66 -12.50
CA GLU A 242 -2.13 7.44 -12.94
C GLU A 242 -0.64 7.47 -12.58
N GLU A 243 0.01 8.64 -12.67
CA GLU A 243 1.44 8.84 -12.42
C GLU A 243 1.84 8.59 -10.96
N HIS A 244 0.87 8.51 -10.04
CA HIS A 244 1.14 8.14 -8.66
C HIS A 244 1.29 6.62 -8.49
N TYR A 245 0.94 5.82 -9.48
CA TYR A 245 0.94 4.36 -9.40
C TYR A 245 1.88 3.73 -10.43
N GLY A 246 2.53 2.64 -10.02
CA GLY A 246 3.63 2.00 -10.72
C GLY A 246 3.22 1.34 -12.04
N THR A 247 4.20 1.11 -12.90
CA THR A 247 4.05 0.60 -14.29
C THR A 247 4.04 -0.92 -14.40
N GLY A 248 3.93 -1.66 -13.29
CA GLY A 248 3.95 -3.12 -13.32
C GLY A 248 2.76 -3.72 -14.09
N GLU A 249 3.00 -4.80 -14.83
CA GLU A 249 2.01 -5.58 -15.58
C GLU A 249 1.03 -6.33 -14.64
N ILE A 250 0.24 -5.63 -13.82
CA ILE A 250 -0.92 -6.22 -13.11
C ILE A 250 -2.13 -6.24 -14.05
N GLY A 251 -1.91 -6.73 -15.26
CA GLY A 251 -2.96 -6.89 -16.26
C GLY A 251 -3.76 -5.63 -16.53
N ARG A 252 -3.11 -4.48 -16.77
CA ARG A 252 -3.75 -3.30 -17.35
C ARG A 252 -2.80 -2.54 -18.24
N VAL A 253 -3.36 -1.90 -19.25
CA VAL A 253 -2.76 -0.77 -19.95
C VAL A 253 -3.37 0.54 -19.42
N ASN A 254 -2.54 1.51 -19.08
CA ASN A 254 -2.97 2.86 -18.69
C ASN A 254 -3.61 3.60 -19.88
N SER A 255 -4.03 4.85 -19.67
CA SER A 255 -4.58 5.71 -20.73
C SER A 255 -3.69 5.84 -21.98
N LEU A 256 -2.40 5.51 -21.88
CA LEU A 256 -1.39 5.57 -22.92
C LEU A 256 -1.05 4.20 -23.55
N GLY A 257 -1.75 3.12 -23.18
CA GLY A 257 -1.49 1.79 -23.73
C GLY A 257 -0.32 1.03 -23.07
N THR A 258 0.18 1.51 -21.93
CA THR A 258 1.37 0.94 -21.24
C THR A 258 0.96 0.14 -20.02
N PRO A 259 1.57 -1.04 -19.76
CA PRO A 259 1.44 -1.76 -18.50
C PRO A 259 1.41 -0.88 -17.24
N TRP A 260 0.46 -1.14 -16.36
CA TRP A 260 0.28 -0.31 -15.18
C TRP A 260 -0.44 -1.06 -14.05
N SER A 261 0.05 -0.88 -12.83
CA SER A 261 -0.38 -1.65 -11.66
C SER A 261 -1.69 -1.13 -11.07
N GLY A 262 -1.88 0.20 -11.07
CA GLY A 262 -2.96 0.89 -10.36
C GLY A 262 -3.01 0.68 -8.85
N ALA A 263 -2.12 -0.13 -8.28
CA ALA A 263 -2.13 -0.53 -6.89
C ALA A 263 -0.80 -0.32 -6.18
N GLU A 264 0.30 -0.11 -6.89
CA GLU A 264 1.64 -0.02 -6.28
C GLU A 264 2.24 1.38 -6.51
N PRO A 265 3.17 1.89 -5.68
CA PRO A 265 3.70 3.24 -5.86
C PRO A 265 4.59 3.35 -7.11
N SER A 266 4.43 4.44 -7.86
CA SER A 266 5.35 4.81 -8.95
C SER A 266 6.67 5.42 -8.45
N ASP A 267 7.56 5.79 -9.37
CA ASP A 267 8.77 6.58 -9.04
C ASP A 267 8.41 7.93 -8.39
N VAL A 268 7.34 8.58 -8.86
CA VAL A 268 6.83 9.85 -8.32
C VAL A 268 6.37 9.67 -6.87
N SER A 269 5.55 8.64 -6.63
CA SER A 269 5.00 8.35 -5.31
C SER A 269 6.03 7.80 -4.33
N SER A 270 6.98 7.00 -4.82
CA SER A 270 8.16 6.58 -4.07
C SER A 270 8.93 7.80 -3.53
N ASN A 271 9.11 8.83 -4.36
CA ASN A 271 9.75 10.08 -3.94
C ASN A 271 8.91 10.85 -2.90
N PHE A 272 7.57 10.78 -2.97
CA PHE A 272 6.71 11.36 -1.93
C PHE A 272 6.88 10.64 -0.59
N ILE A 273 6.88 9.31 -0.60
CA ILE A 273 7.12 8.50 0.61
C ILE A 273 8.50 8.84 1.20
N ALA A 274 9.55 8.92 0.37
CA ALA A 274 10.89 9.30 0.80
C ALA A 274 10.92 10.67 1.48
N GLN A 275 10.24 11.67 0.92
CA GLN A 275 10.15 13.01 1.49
C GLN A 275 9.41 13.03 2.83
N LEU A 276 8.32 12.27 2.96
CA LEU A 276 7.56 12.17 4.22
C LEU A 276 8.40 11.50 5.32
N ILE A 277 9.07 10.39 5.01
CA ILE A 277 9.96 9.70 5.95
C ILE A 277 11.10 10.64 6.39
N ALA A 278 11.77 11.29 5.44
CA ALA A 278 12.86 12.21 5.75
C ALA A 278 12.40 13.40 6.59
N ASN A 279 11.18 13.91 6.34
CA ASN A 279 10.59 14.98 7.15
C ASN A 279 10.31 14.50 8.58
N ALA A 280 9.65 13.34 8.76
CA ALA A 280 9.38 12.77 10.08
C ALA A 280 10.67 12.55 10.90
N ILE A 281 11.72 12.04 10.26
CA ILE A 281 13.05 11.85 10.87
C ILE A 281 13.68 13.19 11.28
N ALA A 282 13.62 14.20 10.40
CA ALA A 282 14.24 15.50 10.64
C ALA A 282 13.52 16.29 11.74
N GLN A 283 12.19 16.19 11.82
CA GLN A 283 11.41 16.85 12.85
C GLN A 283 11.54 16.14 14.20
N GLY A 284 11.67 14.81 14.22
CA GLY A 284 11.78 14.03 15.44
C GLY A 284 10.55 14.09 16.34
N LYS A 285 9.43 14.66 15.85
CA LYS A 285 8.20 14.81 16.62
C LYS A 285 7.52 13.45 16.73
N LYS A 286 7.10 13.16 17.95
CA LYS A 286 6.29 11.99 18.29
C LYS A 286 4.81 12.34 18.18
N THR A 287 3.96 11.32 18.01
CA THR A 287 2.49 11.50 17.97
C THR A 287 2.03 12.55 16.94
N VAL A 288 2.68 12.58 15.77
CA VAL A 288 2.32 13.44 14.62
C VAL A 288 1.97 12.56 13.42
N LEU A 289 0.91 12.93 12.72
CA LEU A 289 0.52 12.42 11.41
C LEU A 289 1.14 13.30 10.32
N TYR A 290 1.98 12.71 9.47
CA TYR A 290 2.59 13.34 8.31
C TYR A 290 1.86 12.91 7.05
N SER A 291 1.27 13.86 6.32
CA SER A 291 0.68 13.65 5.00
C SER A 291 1.28 14.64 4.00
N GLY A 292 1.08 14.41 2.71
CA GLY A 292 1.57 15.27 1.66
C GLY A 292 0.45 15.82 0.79
N ASN A 293 0.66 16.99 0.20
CA ASN A 293 -0.15 17.50 -0.90
C ASN A 293 0.74 17.60 -2.15
N PRO A 294 0.69 16.59 -3.04
CA PRO A 294 1.44 16.59 -4.29
C PRO A 294 1.03 17.77 -5.17
N ARG A 295 2.01 18.35 -5.86
CA ARG A 295 1.78 19.40 -6.86
C ARG A 295 2.63 19.13 -8.09
N GLN A 296 2.00 19.17 -9.26
CA GLN A 296 2.73 19.18 -10.50
C GLN A 296 3.19 20.62 -10.78
N GLU A 297 4.50 20.82 -10.88
CA GLU A 297 5.13 22.09 -11.22
C GLU A 297 5.87 21.95 -12.57
N GLU A 298 6.33 23.06 -13.15
CA GLU A 298 7.07 23.05 -14.43
C GLU A 298 8.30 22.13 -14.43
N ARG A 299 8.90 21.91 -13.25
CA ARG A 299 10.09 21.07 -13.06
C ARG A 299 9.78 19.64 -12.64
N GLY A 300 8.51 19.24 -12.62
CA GLY A 300 8.03 17.95 -12.16
C GLY A 300 7.25 18.02 -10.86
N TRP A 301 7.10 16.89 -10.19
CA TRP A 301 6.30 16.76 -8.97
C TRP A 301 7.01 17.29 -7.73
N SER A 302 6.30 18.07 -6.90
CA SER A 302 6.72 18.51 -5.59
C SER A 302 5.74 18.03 -4.51
N LEU A 303 6.20 17.94 -3.26
CA LEU A 303 5.37 17.55 -2.12
C LEU A 303 5.36 18.64 -1.06
N ARG A 304 4.17 19.15 -0.72
CA ARG A 304 4.01 19.97 0.48
C ARG A 304 3.63 19.07 1.66
N VAL A 305 4.55 18.87 2.59
CA VAL A 305 4.29 18.10 3.81
C VAL A 305 3.35 18.88 4.74
N LYS A 306 2.35 18.18 5.26
CA LYS A 306 1.39 18.63 6.26
C LYS A 306 1.61 17.79 7.52
N GLU A 307 1.61 18.47 8.66
CA GLU A 307 1.76 17.87 9.98
C GLU A 307 0.48 18.10 10.78
N GLU A 308 -0.07 17.04 11.36
CA GLU A 308 -1.22 17.11 12.26
C GLU A 308 -0.92 16.34 13.54
N VAL A 309 -1.41 16.83 14.68
CA VAL A 309 -1.26 16.10 15.94
C VAL A 309 -2.14 14.85 15.85
N ASN A 310 -1.56 13.68 16.08
CA ASN A 310 -2.31 12.43 16.15
C ASN A 310 -2.94 12.29 17.55
N ASP A 311 -4.03 13.02 17.78
CA ASP A 311 -4.84 12.90 18.99
C ASP A 311 -6.06 11.99 18.80
N TRP A 312 -6.73 11.65 19.90
CA TRP A 312 -7.91 10.79 19.89
C TRP A 312 -9.06 11.36 19.03
N ILE A 313 -9.17 12.69 18.92
CA ILE A 313 -10.18 13.35 18.09
C ILE A 313 -9.90 13.06 16.62
N LEU A 314 -8.64 13.21 16.19
CA LEU A 314 -8.23 12.89 14.83
C LEU A 314 -8.51 11.43 14.51
N ALA A 315 -8.19 10.50 15.43
CA ALA A 315 -8.42 9.08 15.22
C ALA A 315 -9.92 8.71 15.07
N GLU A 316 -10.81 9.38 15.81
CA GLU A 316 -12.27 9.21 15.72
C GLU A 316 -12.87 9.83 14.44
N ASP A 317 -12.40 11.03 14.08
CA ASP A 317 -12.88 11.77 12.90
C ASP A 317 -12.19 11.34 11.60
N TYR A 318 -11.18 10.46 11.67
CA TYR A 318 -10.39 10.03 10.53
C TYR A 318 -11.24 9.38 9.43
N ARG A 319 -10.88 9.63 8.17
CA ARG A 319 -11.45 8.96 7.00
C ARG A 319 -10.34 8.62 6.01
N PHE A 320 -10.24 7.34 5.67
CA PHE A 320 -9.28 6.85 4.68
C PHE A 320 -9.53 7.47 3.30
N GLY A 321 -8.48 8.00 2.66
CA GLY A 321 -8.56 8.63 1.33
C GLY A 321 -9.33 9.95 1.26
N GLY A 322 -10.13 10.27 2.28
CA GLY A 322 -10.92 11.49 2.30
C GLY A 322 -10.06 12.66 2.74
N LYS A 323 -9.75 13.61 1.84
CA LYS A 323 -9.21 14.93 2.20
C LYS A 323 -10.05 15.43 3.37
N THR A 324 -9.47 15.46 4.58
CA THR A 324 -10.17 15.80 5.82
C THR A 324 -11.04 17.00 5.48
N ARG A 325 -12.38 16.82 5.48
CA ARG A 325 -13.27 17.94 5.17
C ARG A 325 -12.91 18.99 6.19
N SER A 326 -12.14 19.99 5.79
CA SER A 326 -12.04 21.23 6.55
C SER A 326 -13.48 21.54 6.91
N ARG A 327 -13.77 21.82 8.18
CA ARG A 327 -15.09 22.22 8.69
C ARG A 327 -15.55 23.52 8.00
N LEU A 328 -15.74 23.46 6.70
CA LEU A 328 -16.14 24.52 5.80
C LEU A 328 -17.66 24.47 5.82
N SER A 329 -18.18 25.26 6.75
CA SER A 329 -19.54 25.78 6.82
C SER A 329 -20.63 24.85 6.28
N SER A 330 -21.38 24.25 7.21
CA SER A 330 -22.75 23.82 6.98
C SER A 330 -23.61 25.00 6.52
N LYS A 331 -23.60 25.29 5.22
CA LYS A 331 -24.78 25.88 4.58
C LYS A 331 -25.73 24.73 4.30
N PRO A 332 -26.97 24.74 4.83
CA PRO A 332 -27.95 23.70 4.58
C PRO A 332 -28.45 23.84 3.15
N GLY A 333 -27.70 23.28 2.21
CA GLY A 333 -28.10 23.07 0.83
C GLY A 333 -28.90 21.78 0.71
N LYS A 334 -30.04 21.88 0.04
CA LYS A 334 -31.11 20.88 -0.11
C LYS A 334 -30.63 19.44 -0.33
N PRO A 335 -31.37 18.42 0.17
CA PRO A 335 -31.06 17.02 -0.08
C PRO A 335 -31.20 16.73 -1.58
N MET A 336 -30.06 16.60 -2.25
CA MET A 336 -29.96 16.20 -3.64
C MET A 336 -29.73 14.68 -3.64
N PHE A 337 -30.73 13.92 -4.11
CA PHE A 337 -30.66 12.49 -4.46
C PHE A 337 -30.02 11.54 -3.42
N GLN A 338 -30.72 11.21 -2.33
CA GLN A 338 -30.28 10.15 -1.40
C GLN A 338 -30.99 8.79 -1.61
N LEU A 339 -32.09 8.71 -2.35
CA LEU A 339 -32.84 7.45 -2.51
C LEU A 339 -32.25 6.51 -3.58
N ASP A 340 -31.67 7.05 -4.66
CA ASP A 340 -31.12 6.22 -5.75
C ASP A 340 -29.79 5.57 -5.38
N ALA A 341 -28.91 6.29 -4.65
CA ALA A 341 -27.62 5.75 -4.25
C ALA A 341 -27.75 4.54 -3.30
N PHE A 342 -28.72 4.55 -2.38
CA PHE A 342 -28.96 3.43 -1.47
C PHE A 342 -29.54 2.20 -2.20
N GLN A 343 -30.43 2.41 -3.18
CA GLN A 343 -30.97 1.31 -3.98
C GLN A 343 -29.92 0.72 -4.93
N SER A 344 -29.12 1.56 -5.59
CA SER A 344 -27.98 1.10 -6.40
C SER A 344 -26.92 0.40 -5.55
N PHE A 345 -26.67 0.88 -4.33
CA PHE A 345 -25.78 0.22 -3.36
C PHE A 345 -26.33 -1.14 -2.92
N ALA A 346 -27.60 -1.22 -2.52
CA ALA A 346 -28.21 -2.48 -2.08
C ALA A 346 -28.28 -3.51 -3.21
N LEU A 347 -28.54 -3.07 -4.45
CA LEU A 347 -28.49 -3.91 -5.64
C LEU A 347 -27.07 -4.35 -5.98
N GLY A 348 -26.08 -3.45 -5.91
CA GLY A 348 -24.67 -3.77 -6.18
C GLY A 348 -24.07 -4.71 -5.14
N ALA A 349 -24.25 -4.41 -3.85
CA ALA A 349 -23.81 -5.28 -2.76
C ALA A 349 -24.56 -6.63 -2.79
N GLY A 350 -25.87 -6.62 -3.02
CA GLY A 350 -26.67 -7.83 -3.19
C GLY A 350 -26.21 -8.68 -4.36
N LEU A 351 -25.83 -8.06 -5.49
CA LEU A 351 -25.30 -8.75 -6.66
C LEU A 351 -23.91 -9.35 -6.39
N VAL A 352 -22.99 -8.58 -5.78
CA VAL A 352 -21.66 -9.08 -5.39
C VAL A 352 -21.79 -10.26 -4.42
N ILE A 353 -22.68 -10.17 -3.44
CA ILE A 353 -22.94 -11.25 -2.48
C ILE A 353 -23.58 -12.45 -3.17
N ALA A 354 -24.56 -12.24 -4.05
CA ALA A 354 -25.23 -13.31 -4.78
C ALA A 354 -24.27 -14.05 -5.72
N ILE A 355 -23.42 -13.32 -6.44
CA ILE A 355 -22.37 -13.87 -7.30
C ILE A 355 -21.38 -14.68 -6.47
N ASN A 356 -20.87 -14.13 -5.36
CA ASN A 356 -19.95 -14.85 -4.49
C ASN A 356 -20.59 -16.08 -3.84
N SER A 357 -21.84 -15.98 -3.40
CA SER A 357 -22.58 -17.10 -2.83
C SER A 357 -22.84 -18.19 -3.86
N ALA A 358 -23.17 -17.82 -5.10
CA ALA A 358 -23.38 -18.76 -6.19
C ALA A 358 -22.08 -19.49 -6.58
N LEU A 359 -20.94 -18.78 -6.65
CA LEU A 359 -19.64 -19.38 -6.94
C LEU A 359 -19.19 -20.35 -5.85
N LEU A 360 -19.34 -19.95 -4.57
CA LEU A 360 -19.06 -20.83 -3.43
C LEU A 360 -19.93 -22.10 -3.45
N LEU A 361 -21.22 -21.99 -3.79
CA LEU A 361 -22.13 -23.13 -3.88
C LEU A 361 -21.83 -24.05 -5.06
N GLN A 362 -21.23 -23.52 -6.13
CA GLN A 362 -20.80 -24.31 -7.30
C GLN A 362 -19.45 -25.02 -7.09
N GLY A 363 -18.81 -24.85 -5.94
CA GLY A 363 -17.46 -25.35 -5.69
C GLY A 363 -16.39 -24.65 -6.52
N ASN A 364 -16.74 -23.53 -7.15
CA ASN A 364 -15.81 -22.67 -7.86
C ASN A 364 -15.13 -21.73 -6.87
N ASN A 365 -13.88 -21.37 -7.16
CA ASN A 365 -13.25 -20.27 -6.44
C ASN A 365 -14.12 -19.01 -6.67
N PRO A 366 -14.41 -18.23 -5.62
CA PRO A 366 -15.11 -16.96 -5.79
C PRO A 366 -14.36 -16.06 -6.79
N LEU A 367 -15.05 -15.07 -7.37
CA LEU A 367 -14.58 -14.15 -8.44
C LEU A 367 -13.38 -13.25 -8.04
N PHE A 368 -12.74 -13.57 -6.92
CA PHE A 368 -11.68 -12.82 -6.30
C PHE A 368 -10.34 -13.07 -6.99
N PHE A 369 -9.46 -12.06 -6.92
CA PHE A 369 -8.03 -12.20 -7.14
C PHE A 369 -7.50 -13.53 -6.57
N ASP A 370 -7.20 -14.47 -7.46
CA ASP A 370 -6.52 -15.71 -7.12
C ASP A 370 -5.02 -15.42 -7.15
N ARG A 371 -4.45 -15.34 -5.95
CA ARG A 371 -3.02 -15.16 -5.75
C ARG A 371 -2.19 -16.15 -6.57
N SER A 372 -2.64 -17.39 -6.70
CA SER A 372 -1.93 -18.43 -7.45
C SER A 372 -1.96 -18.19 -8.95
N GLU A 373 -3.06 -17.65 -9.48
CA GLU A 373 -3.18 -17.22 -10.88
C GLU A 373 -2.26 -16.02 -11.16
N PHE A 374 -2.27 -15.02 -10.29
CA PHE A 374 -1.38 -13.86 -10.38
C PHE A 374 0.10 -14.27 -10.36
N GLU A 375 0.49 -15.15 -9.45
CA GLU A 375 1.86 -15.67 -9.37
C GLU A 375 2.24 -16.52 -10.59
N GLN A 376 1.30 -17.27 -11.17
CA GLN A 376 1.51 -17.99 -12.42
C GLN A 376 1.69 -17.04 -13.60
N GLN A 377 0.91 -15.96 -13.67
CA GLN A 377 1.06 -14.91 -14.68
C GLN A 377 2.46 -14.26 -14.57
N LEU A 378 2.88 -13.85 -13.37
CA LEU A 378 4.23 -13.32 -13.12
C LEU A 378 5.34 -14.29 -13.53
N LYS A 379 5.18 -15.59 -13.22
CA LYS A 379 6.15 -16.63 -13.63
C LYS A 379 6.18 -16.82 -15.16
N SER A 380 5.02 -16.75 -15.82
CA SER A 380 4.90 -16.93 -17.27
C SER A 380 5.42 -15.73 -18.08
N GLN A 381 5.36 -14.52 -17.52
CA GLN A 381 5.76 -13.28 -18.17
C GLN A 381 7.28 -13.13 -18.37
N GLY A 382 8.11 -13.97 -17.74
CA GLY A 382 9.54 -14.10 -18.07
C GLY A 382 10.25 -12.75 -18.27
N LEU A 383 10.08 -11.80 -17.34
CA LEU A 383 10.59 -10.42 -17.35
C LEU A 383 11.48 -10.06 -18.54
N LYS A 384 10.88 -9.54 -19.61
CA LYS A 384 11.62 -8.77 -20.62
C LYS A 384 11.91 -7.41 -20.01
N VAL A 385 13.05 -7.28 -19.33
CA VAL A 385 13.56 -5.97 -18.90
C VAL A 385 13.76 -5.13 -20.18
N PRO A 386 13.10 -3.97 -20.33
CA PRO A 386 13.37 -3.08 -21.45
C PRO A 386 14.85 -2.71 -21.40
N ALA A 387 15.59 -2.99 -22.48
CA ALA A 387 16.98 -2.57 -22.56
C ALA A 387 17.05 -1.06 -22.31
N SER A 388 17.82 -0.65 -21.30
CA SER A 388 17.99 0.76 -20.95
C SER A 388 18.34 1.56 -22.20
N THR A 389 17.52 2.54 -22.55
CA THR A 389 17.85 3.53 -23.57
C THR A 389 19.06 4.33 -23.08
N THR A 390 20.25 3.92 -23.52
CA THR A 390 21.47 4.69 -23.33
C THR A 390 21.29 6.03 -24.03
N SER A 391 21.07 7.07 -23.22
CA SER A 391 21.14 8.46 -23.66
C SER A 391 22.56 8.73 -24.18
N THR A 392 22.73 8.71 -25.50
CA THR A 392 23.89 9.27 -26.17
C THR A 392 23.83 10.80 -26.07
N ALA A 393 24.38 11.33 -24.98
CA ALA A 393 24.79 12.73 -24.93
C ALA A 393 26.05 12.88 -25.81
N SER A 394 25.86 13.38 -27.04
CA SER A 394 26.95 13.86 -27.88
C SER A 394 27.47 15.20 -27.36
N LYS A 395 28.80 15.30 -27.30
CA LYS A 395 29.56 16.53 -27.03
C LYS A 395 29.36 17.60 -28.09
#